data_AF-A0A7Y3IWL5-F1
#
_entry.id   AF-A0A7Y3IWL5-F1
#
_cell.length_a   1.000
_cell.length_b   1.000
_cell.length_c   1.000
_cell.angle_alpha   90.00
_cell.angle_beta   90.00
_cell.angle_gamma   90.00
#
_symmetry.space_group_name_H-M   'P 1'
#
loop_
_entity.id
_entity.type
_entity.pdbx_description
1 polymer ?
#
loop_
_entity_poly.entity_id
_entity_poly.type
_entity_poly.pdbx_seq_one_letter_code
_entity_poly.pdbx_strand_id
1 'polypeptide(L)' 'MESKYTSFQRKTPKAGVDYPRNYAEFMAWFSDAAACLDYLDWIRWKDGFKCPSCRGA' A
#
# COMPACT_ATOMS: atom_id res chain seq x y z
N MET A 1 -14.42 33.05 -4.54
CA MET A 1 -14.93 31.66 -4.43
C MET A 1 -13.89 30.74 -5.06
N GLU A 2 -12.70 30.54 -4.47
CA GLU A 2 -11.63 29.80 -5.16
C GLU A 2 -10.53 29.43 -4.16
N SER A 3 -10.77 28.43 -3.31
CA SER A 3 -9.70 27.75 -2.57
C SER A 3 -10.21 26.43 -2.00
N LYS A 4 -10.70 25.55 -2.88
CA LYS A 4 -11.08 24.17 -2.52
C LYS A 4 -10.36 23.12 -3.34
N TYR A 5 -9.19 23.45 -3.91
CA TYR A 5 -8.30 22.41 -4.42
C TYR A 5 -7.46 21.90 -3.25
N THR A 6 -8.09 21.06 -2.42
CA THR A 6 -7.38 20.25 -1.43
C THR A 6 -6.27 19.51 -2.18
N SER A 7 -5.03 19.88 -1.87
CA SER A 7 -3.88 19.19 -2.40
C SER A 7 -3.90 17.76 -1.82
N PHE A 8 -4.20 16.79 -2.67
CA PHE A 8 -3.99 15.38 -2.35
C PHE A 8 -2.47 15.14 -2.42
N GLN A 9 -1.74 15.59 -1.40
CA GLN A 9 -0.31 15.37 -1.27
C GLN A 9 -0.09 13.85 -1.22
N ARG A 10 0.38 13.26 -2.32
CA ARG A 10 0.78 11.84 -2.35
C ARG A 10 2.06 11.74 -1.52
N LYS A 11 1.93 11.36 -0.25
CA LYS A 11 3.09 11.02 0.58
C LYS A 11 3.83 9.86 -0.08
N THR A 12 5.11 10.05 -0.39
CA THR A 12 5.98 8.96 -0.85
C THR A 12 6.16 7.97 0.30
N PRO A 13 6.00 6.65 0.05
CA PRO A 13 6.19 5.66 1.09
C PRO A 13 7.64 5.66 1.60
N LYS A 14 7.80 5.55 2.92
CA LYS A 14 9.07 5.55 3.64
C LYS A 14 9.55 4.13 3.86
N ALA A 15 10.70 3.84 3.28
CA ALA A 15 11.41 2.58 3.47
C ALA A 15 11.69 2.36 4.98
N GLY A 16 11.42 1.17 5.49
CA GLY A 16 11.62 0.73 6.89
C GLY A 16 10.45 1.10 7.82
N VAL A 17 9.43 1.76 7.29
CA VAL A 17 8.18 2.09 8.00
C VAL A 17 7.01 1.53 7.22
N ASP A 18 6.94 1.87 5.94
CA ASP A 18 5.84 1.46 5.06
C ASP A 18 6.14 0.17 4.30
N TYR A 19 7.41 -0.19 4.10
CA TYR A 19 7.87 -1.42 3.44
C TYR A 19 9.32 -1.76 3.87
N PRO A 20 9.76 -3.04 3.82
CA PRO A 20 11.12 -3.40 4.21
C PRO A 20 12.17 -2.83 3.26
N ARG A 21 13.29 -2.34 3.79
CA ARG A 21 14.34 -1.68 3.01
C ARG A 21 15.37 -2.63 2.42
N ASN A 22 15.49 -3.79 3.05
CA ASN A 22 16.51 -4.79 2.75
C ASN A 22 15.98 -6.18 3.09
N TYR A 23 16.77 -7.20 2.74
CA TYR A 23 16.37 -8.59 2.89
C TYR A 23 16.22 -9.03 4.36
N ALA A 24 17.05 -8.52 5.27
CA ALA A 24 16.94 -8.85 6.69
C ALA A 24 15.62 -8.33 7.29
N GLU A 25 15.23 -7.10 6.96
CA GLU A 25 13.93 -6.55 7.35
C GLU A 25 12.77 -7.34 6.71
N PHE A 26 12.90 -7.74 5.45
CA PHE A 26 11.89 -8.56 4.78
C PHE A 26 11.64 -9.88 5.54
N MET A 27 12.72 -10.60 5.89
CA MET A 27 12.63 -11.85 6.65
C MET A 27 12.12 -11.63 8.09
N ALA A 28 12.34 -10.45 8.67
CA ALA A 28 11.81 -10.10 9.98
C ALA A 28 10.32 -9.72 9.96
N TRP A 29 9.84 -9.17 8.84
CA TRP A 29 8.45 -8.76 8.65
C TRP A 29 7.53 -9.93 8.32
N PHE A 30 8.02 -10.90 7.54
CA PHE A 30 7.23 -12.02 7.06
C PHE A 30 7.79 -13.34 7.57
N SER A 31 7.00 -14.03 8.38
CA SER A 31 7.33 -15.37 8.88
C SER A 31 7.30 -16.42 7.77
N ASP A 32 6.47 -16.23 6.74
CA ASP A 32 6.34 -17.11 5.59
C ASP A 32 5.80 -16.36 4.35
N ALA A 33 5.65 -17.10 3.24
CA ALA A 33 5.12 -16.54 2.00
C ALA A 33 3.64 -16.15 2.09
N ALA A 34 2.84 -16.79 2.95
CA ALA A 34 1.42 -16.46 3.11
C ALA A 34 1.26 -15.09 3.78
N ALA A 35 2.03 -14.82 4.85
CA ALA A 35 2.07 -13.52 5.50
C ALA A 35 2.50 -12.39 4.56
N CYS A 36 3.43 -12.68 3.64
CA CYS A 36 3.82 -11.74 2.58
C CYS A 36 2.67 -11.44 1.62
N LEU A 37 1.94 -12.46 1.16
CA LEU A 37 0.80 -12.30 0.27
C LEU A 37 -0.34 -11.51 0.94
N ASP A 38 -0.69 -11.85 2.18
CA ASP A 38 -1.72 -11.13 2.95
C ASP A 38 -1.39 -9.63 3.09
N TYR A 39 -0.12 -9.33 3.35
CA TYR A 39 0.35 -7.94 3.43
C TYR A 39 0.27 -7.22 2.08
N LEU A 40 0.63 -7.89 0.97
CA LEU A 40 0.53 -7.33 -0.37
C LEU A 40 -0.91 -7.00 -0.75
N ASP A 41 -1.85 -7.88 -0.40
CA ASP A 41 -3.27 -7.68 -0.64
C ASP A 41 -3.78 -6.47 0.15
N TRP A 42 -3.37 -6.34 1.42
CA TRP A 42 -3.73 -5.20 2.26
C TRP A 42 -3.22 -3.86 1.71
N ILE A 43 -1.94 -3.76 1.31
CA ILE A 43 -1.42 -2.48 0.79
C ILE A 43 -2.01 -2.11 -0.57
N ARG A 44 -2.31 -3.11 -1.40
CA ARG A 44 -2.80 -2.87 -2.77
C ARG A 44 -4.26 -2.44 -2.78
N TRP A 45 -5.06 -2.95 -1.83
CA TRP A 45 -6.50 -2.74 -1.76
C TRP A 45 -6.96 -2.34 -0.36
N LYS A 46 -6.25 -1.43 0.29
CA LYS A 46 -6.57 -1.00 1.67
C LYS A 46 -8.02 -0.53 1.85
N ASP A 47 -8.59 0.08 0.79
CA ASP A 47 -9.95 0.63 0.76
C ASP A 47 -10.91 -0.27 -0.06
N GLY A 48 -10.51 -1.52 -0.29
CA GLY A 48 -11.22 -2.51 -1.12
C GLY A 48 -10.67 -2.62 -2.55
N PHE A 49 -10.88 -3.79 -3.16
CA PHE A 49 -10.55 -4.04 -4.56
C PHE A 49 -11.54 -3.30 -5.47
N LYS A 50 -11.03 -2.44 -6.35
CA LYS A 50 -11.81 -1.86 -7.45
C LYS A 50 -11.09 -2.15 -8.76
N CYS A 51 -11.77 -2.86 -9.66
CA CYS A 51 -11.24 -3.11 -10.99
C CYS A 51 -10.98 -1.76 -11.69
N PRO A 52 -9.77 -1.47 -12.19
CA PRO A 52 -9.48 -0.19 -12.83
C PRO A 52 -10.23 -0.01 -14.16
N SER A 53 -10.69 -1.11 -14.78
CA SER A 53 -11.45 -1.08 -16.04
C SER A 53 -12.93 -0.81 -15.84
N CYS A 54 -13.60 -1.49 -14.90
CA CYS A 54 -15.05 -1.35 -14.68
C CYS A 54 -15.42 -0.61 -13.38
N ARG A 55 -14.44 -0.26 -12.54
CA ARG A 55 -14.62 0.36 -11.21
C ARG A 55 -15.56 -0.42 -10.27
N GLY A 56 -15.81 -1.70 -10.53
CA GLY A 56 -16.72 -2.54 -9.75
C GLY A 56 -18.19 -2.49 -10.20
N ALA A 57 -18.46 -2.03 -11.42
CA ALA A 57 -19.76 -2.21 -12.08
C ALA A 57 -19.99 -3.67 -12.51
#